data_AF-A0A352MIH6-F1
#
_entry.id   AF-A0A352MIH6-F1
#
_cell.length_a   1.000
_cell.length_b   1.000
_cell.length_c   1.000
_cell.angle_alpha   90.00
_cell.angle_beta   90.00
_cell.angle_gamma   90.00
#
_symmetry.space_group_name_H-M   'P 1'
#
loop_
_entity.id
_entity.type
_entity.pdbx_description
1 polymer ?
#
loop_
_entity_poly.entity_id
_entity_poly.type
_entity_poly.pdbx_seq_one_letter_code
_entity_poly.pdbx_strand_id
1 'polypeptide(L)'
;LSEGISPSQGVDSQGPTAVIKSASKIDHLRTGGTLLNQKFSPQFFEDEESYRCLTTIIRSYFNLDGHHIQFNVVNADTLREAQKHPELYRDLIVRVAGYSDYFNDLGEDLQNEIILRT
;
A
#
# COMPACT_ATOMS: atom_id res chain seq x y z
N LEU A 1 -11.46 -5.55 8.76
CA LEU A 1 -11.39 -4.13 9.17
C LEU A 1 -10.46 -3.41 8.20
N SER A 2 -10.58 -2.10 8.02
CA SER A 2 -9.62 -1.32 7.22
C SER A 2 -8.31 -1.11 7.99
N GLU A 3 -7.20 -0.91 7.29
CA GLU A 3 -5.90 -0.62 7.91
C GLU A 3 -5.67 0.88 8.08
N GLY A 4 -5.49 1.32 9.33
CA GLY A 4 -5.29 2.74 9.63
C GLY A 4 -6.44 3.58 9.07
N ILE A 5 -6.11 4.51 8.18
CA ILE A 5 -7.09 5.39 7.52
C ILE A 5 -7.32 5.03 6.04
N SER A 6 -6.80 3.88 5.57
CA SER A 6 -7.02 3.45 4.20
C SER A 6 -8.48 3.14 3.92
N PRO A 7 -8.94 3.35 2.67
CA PRO A 7 -10.21 2.81 2.21
C PRO A 7 -10.32 1.31 2.51
N SER A 8 -11.55 0.83 2.72
CA SER A 8 -11.78 -0.62 2.80
C SER A 8 -11.38 -1.28 1.48
N GLN A 9 -10.94 -2.53 1.54
CA GLN A 9 -10.36 -3.23 0.40
C GLN A 9 -11.33 -3.25 -0.79
N GLY A 10 -10.86 -2.80 -1.97
CA GLY A 10 -11.60 -2.86 -3.22
C GLY A 10 -12.68 -1.78 -3.42
N VAL A 11 -12.82 -0.81 -2.52
CA VAL A 11 -13.84 0.25 -2.64
C VAL A 11 -13.33 1.54 -3.30
N ASP A 12 -12.01 1.71 -3.39
CA ASP A 12 -11.36 2.84 -4.03
C ASP A 12 -11.29 2.70 -5.56
N SER A 13 -12.30 3.20 -6.24
CA SER A 13 -12.44 3.08 -7.71
C SER A 13 -12.02 4.32 -8.51
N GLN A 14 -11.66 5.42 -7.83
CA GLN A 14 -11.38 6.72 -8.44
C GLN A 14 -9.88 7.08 -8.45
N GLY A 15 -9.02 6.10 -8.18
CA GLY A 15 -7.57 6.23 -8.21
C GLY A 15 -6.94 6.94 -7.00
N PRO A 16 -5.60 7.00 -6.95
CA PRO A 16 -4.85 7.40 -5.75
C PRO A 16 -5.08 8.86 -5.36
N THR A 17 -5.29 9.76 -6.34
CA THR A 17 -5.60 11.18 -6.08
C THR A 17 -6.91 11.35 -5.31
N ALA A 18 -7.95 10.56 -5.64
CA ALA A 18 -9.22 10.62 -4.92
C ALA A 18 -9.10 10.08 -3.49
N VAL A 19 -8.25 9.07 -3.30
CA VAL A 19 -7.97 8.54 -1.96
C VAL A 19 -7.26 9.56 -1.10
N ILE A 20 -6.19 10.23 -1.57
CA ILE A 20 -5.50 11.24 -0.77
C ILE A 20 -6.39 12.44 -0.44
N LYS A 21 -7.28 12.85 -1.36
CA LYS A 21 -8.28 13.91 -1.11
C LYS A 21 -9.34 13.51 -0.10
N SER A 22 -9.64 12.22 0.01
CA SER A 22 -10.59 11.70 0.99
C SER A 22 -9.92 11.60 2.36
N ALA A 23 -8.70 11.07 2.40
CA ALA A 23 -7.89 10.97 3.61
C ALA A 23 -7.59 12.35 4.22
N SER A 24 -7.31 13.37 3.39
CA SER A 24 -7.02 14.73 3.85
C SER A 24 -8.20 15.46 4.51
N LYS A 25 -9.40 14.88 4.51
CA LYS A 25 -10.55 15.43 5.24
C LYS A 25 -10.49 15.10 6.74
N ILE A 26 -9.60 14.20 7.14
CA ILE A 26 -9.34 13.86 8.53
C ILE A 26 -8.49 14.99 9.13
N ASP A 27 -8.88 15.46 10.31
CA ASP A 27 -8.03 16.35 11.10
C ASP A 27 -6.87 15.54 11.71
N HIS A 28 -5.81 15.39 10.92
CA HIS A 28 -4.68 14.55 11.27
C HIS A 28 -3.98 15.01 12.56
N LEU A 29 -3.93 16.31 12.83
CA LEU A 29 -3.30 16.89 14.03
C LEU A 29 -3.98 16.47 15.33
N ARG A 30 -5.26 16.09 15.26
CA ARG A 30 -6.03 15.58 16.41
C ARG A 30 -5.92 14.07 16.60
N THR A 31 -5.04 13.41 15.85
CA THR A 31 -4.77 11.98 15.95
C THR A 31 -3.41 11.73 16.60
N GLY A 32 -3.19 10.53 17.16
CA GLY A 32 -1.87 10.09 17.64
C GLY A 32 -0.91 9.67 16.50
N GLY A 33 -1.28 9.93 15.25
CA GLY A 33 -0.64 9.40 14.05
C GLY A 33 -1.66 8.63 13.19
N THR A 34 -1.64 8.88 11.88
CA THR A 34 -2.46 8.15 10.91
C THR A 34 -1.56 7.47 9.90
N LEU A 35 -1.95 6.30 9.43
CA LEU A 35 -1.22 5.58 8.39
C LEU A 35 -2.14 5.34 7.20
N LEU A 36 -1.72 5.83 6.02
CA LEU A 36 -2.37 5.57 4.74
C LEU A 36 -1.55 4.56 3.93
N ASN A 37 -2.13 3.40 3.64
CA ASN A 37 -1.62 2.45 2.67
C ASN A 37 -2.12 2.79 1.26
N GLN A 38 -1.20 2.80 0.30
CA GLN A 38 -1.44 2.85 -1.13
C GLN A 38 -0.72 1.69 -1.81
N LYS A 39 -1.17 1.32 -2.99
CA LYS A 39 -0.59 0.21 -3.72
C LYS A 39 -0.55 0.46 -5.21
N PHE A 40 0.52 -0.04 -5.82
CA PHE A 40 0.78 0.07 -7.24
C PHE A 40 1.21 -1.30 -7.78
N SER A 41 0.85 -1.59 -9.04
CA SER A 41 1.44 -2.71 -9.75
C SER A 41 2.89 -2.40 -10.12
N PRO A 42 3.79 -3.40 -10.21
CA PRO A 42 5.15 -3.18 -10.71
C PRO A 42 5.17 -2.52 -12.10
N GLN A 43 4.20 -2.87 -12.97
CA GLN A 43 4.06 -2.31 -14.31
C GLN A 43 3.88 -0.79 -14.31
N PHE A 44 3.30 -0.20 -13.26
CA PHE A 44 3.19 1.25 -13.14
C PHE A 44 4.58 1.92 -13.18
N PHE A 45 5.62 1.27 -12.64
CA PHE A 45 6.97 1.86 -12.53
C PHE A 45 7.90 1.54 -13.71
N GLU A 46 7.36 1.02 -14.81
CA GLU A 46 8.14 0.81 -16.04
C GLU A 46 8.46 2.12 -16.79
N ASP A 47 7.71 3.19 -16.50
CA ASP A 47 7.91 4.53 -17.06
C ASP A 47 8.56 5.47 -16.03
N GLU A 48 9.57 6.22 -16.45
CA GLU A 48 10.21 7.28 -15.67
C GLU A 48 9.20 8.37 -15.22
N GLU A 49 8.16 8.63 -16.03
CA GLU A 49 7.11 9.57 -15.68
C GLU A 49 6.34 9.14 -14.41
N SER A 50 6.24 7.84 -14.15
CA SER A 50 5.52 7.31 -13.00
C SER A 50 6.15 7.71 -11.66
N TYR A 51 7.48 7.84 -11.60
CA TYR A 51 8.16 8.35 -10.40
C TYR A 51 7.81 9.82 -10.13
N ARG A 52 7.69 10.63 -11.20
CA ARG A 52 7.25 12.03 -11.10
C ARG A 52 5.81 12.12 -10.62
N CYS A 53 4.92 11.28 -11.16
CA CYS A 53 3.53 11.20 -10.74
C CYS A 53 3.40 10.79 -9.26
N LEU A 54 4.12 9.75 -8.82
CA LEU A 54 4.13 9.31 -7.43
C LEU A 54 4.64 10.40 -6.49
N THR A 55 5.75 11.04 -6.84
CA THR A 55 6.31 12.16 -6.07
C THR A 55 5.31 13.30 -5.93
N THR A 56 4.59 13.62 -7.00
CA THR A 56 3.54 14.65 -7.00
C THR A 56 2.39 14.29 -6.07
N ILE A 57 1.96 13.03 -6.05
CA ILE A 57 0.91 12.53 -5.14
C ILE A 57 1.37 12.64 -3.68
N ILE A 58 2.59 12.21 -3.37
CA ILE A 58 3.16 12.29 -2.01
C ILE A 58 3.20 13.75 -1.53
N ARG A 59 3.76 14.64 -2.36
CA ARG A 59 3.86 16.07 -2.02
C ARG A 59 2.49 16.72 -1.85
N SER A 60 1.53 16.37 -2.71
CA SER A 60 0.16 16.87 -2.61
C SER A 60 -0.52 16.40 -1.33
N TYR A 61 -0.32 15.14 -0.92
CA TYR A 61 -0.91 14.63 0.31
C TYR A 61 -0.37 15.33 1.56
N PHE A 62 0.95 15.57 1.63
CA PHE A 62 1.56 16.30 2.74
C PHE A 62 1.22 17.79 2.75
N ASN A 63 1.01 18.40 1.57
CA ASN A 63 0.50 19.78 1.48
C ASN A 63 -0.97 19.90 1.94
N LEU A 64 -1.68 18.78 2.06
CA LEU A 64 -3.04 18.69 2.59
C LEU A 64 -3.05 18.18 4.05
N ASP A 65 -1.97 18.41 4.80
CA ASP A 65 -1.77 18.02 6.20
C ASP A 65 -1.81 16.51 6.48
N GLY A 66 -1.68 15.67 5.44
CA GLY A 66 -1.54 14.22 5.60
C GLY A 66 -0.27 13.87 6.40
N HIS A 67 -0.39 12.97 7.39
CA HIS A 67 0.75 12.64 8.26
C HIS A 67 1.71 11.61 7.68
N HIS A 68 1.19 10.52 7.09
CA HIS A 68 2.02 9.41 6.63
C HIS A 68 1.33 8.60 5.55
N ILE A 69 2.08 8.28 4.49
CA ILE A 69 1.67 7.46 3.38
C ILE A 69 2.75 6.42 3.09
N GLN A 70 2.34 5.18 2.85
CA GLN A 70 3.25 4.09 2.49
C GLN A 70 2.73 3.33 1.27
N PHE A 71 3.66 2.72 0.53
CA PHE A 71 3.37 2.07 -0.74
C PHE A 71 3.79 0.61 -0.68
N ASN A 72 2.95 -0.26 -1.23
CA ASN A 72 3.34 -1.61 -1.61
C ASN A 72 3.38 -1.71 -3.14
N VAL A 73 4.44 -2.30 -3.68
CA VAL A 73 4.66 -2.45 -5.13
C VAL A 73 4.89 -3.93 -5.41
N VAL A 74 3.79 -4.67 -5.51
CA VAL A 74 3.82 -6.11 -5.69
C VAL A 74 2.56 -6.54 -6.44
N ASN A 75 2.65 -7.64 -7.18
CA ASN A 75 1.53 -8.23 -7.91
C ASN A 75 0.90 -9.38 -7.11
N ALA A 76 -0.43 -9.52 -7.17
CA ALA A 76 -1.17 -10.56 -6.44
C ALA A 76 -0.75 -11.94 -6.89
N ASP A 77 -0.49 -12.09 -8.20
CA ASP A 77 -0.03 -13.35 -8.76
C ASP A 77 1.35 -13.72 -8.22
N THR A 78 2.27 -12.76 -8.06
CA THR A 78 3.57 -13.00 -7.42
C THR A 78 3.41 -13.51 -5.99
N LEU A 79 2.51 -12.91 -5.22
CA LEU A 79 2.25 -13.34 -3.84
C LEU A 79 1.59 -14.73 -3.78
N ARG A 80 0.65 -15.04 -4.68
CA ARG A 80 0.03 -16.38 -4.79
C ARG A 80 1.03 -17.45 -5.20
N GLU A 81 1.95 -17.13 -6.11
CA GLU A 81 3.03 -18.04 -6.48
C GLU A 81 4.01 -18.22 -5.32
N ALA A 82 4.29 -17.18 -4.54
CA ALA A 82 5.08 -17.29 -3.32
C ALA A 82 4.43 -18.17 -2.24
N GLN A 83 3.09 -18.21 -2.14
CA GLN A 83 2.41 -19.17 -1.26
C GLN A 83 2.58 -20.62 -1.72
N LYS A 84 2.55 -20.87 -3.04
CA LYS A 84 2.69 -22.22 -3.62
C LYS A 84 4.14 -22.72 -3.59
N HIS A 85 5.09 -21.81 -3.81
CA HIS A 85 6.52 -22.12 -4.02
C HIS A 85 7.41 -21.22 -3.14
N PRO A 86 7.26 -21.23 -1.80
CA PRO A 86 7.97 -20.32 -0.90
C PRO A 86 9.49 -20.40 -1.04
N GLU A 87 10.03 -21.55 -1.45
CA GLU A 87 11.46 -21.76 -1.71
C GLU A 87 12.04 -20.87 -2.80
N LEU A 88 11.21 -20.42 -3.77
CA LEU A 88 11.60 -19.53 -4.86
C LEU A 88 11.54 -18.05 -4.46
N TYR A 89 10.90 -17.73 -3.33
CA TYR A 89 10.59 -16.37 -2.89
C TYR A 89 11.11 -16.07 -1.48
N ARG A 90 12.22 -16.70 -1.06
CA ARG A 90 12.79 -16.53 0.29
C ARG A 90 13.12 -15.09 0.65
N ASP A 91 13.53 -14.30 -0.34
CA ASP A 91 13.90 -12.90 -0.14
C ASP A 91 12.76 -11.91 -0.45
N LEU A 92 11.53 -12.41 -0.66
CA LEU A 92 10.37 -11.57 -0.95
C LEU A 92 9.93 -10.80 0.31
N ILE A 93 10.17 -9.49 0.32
CA ILE A 93 9.74 -8.59 1.38
C ILE A 93 8.44 -7.89 0.98
N VAL A 94 7.48 -7.85 1.90
CA VAL A 94 6.20 -7.15 1.69
C VAL A 94 5.98 -6.08 2.76
N ARG A 95 5.18 -5.07 2.42
CA ARG A 95 4.73 -4.06 3.37
C ARG A 95 3.43 -4.54 4.03
N VAL A 96 3.43 -4.62 5.36
CA VAL A 96 2.24 -4.85 6.19
C VAL A 96 1.64 -3.48 6.57
N ALA A 97 1.39 -3.20 7.84
CA ALA A 97 0.99 -1.87 8.33
C ALA A 97 2.07 -1.30 9.25
N GLY A 98 2.83 -0.32 8.75
CA GLY A 98 3.87 0.36 9.51
C GLY A 98 5.24 -0.34 9.55
N TYR A 99 5.35 -1.58 9.08
CA TYR A 99 6.61 -2.33 8.97
C TYR A 99 6.66 -3.18 7.69
N SER A 100 7.85 -3.69 7.39
CA SER A 100 8.10 -4.64 6.30
C SER A 100 8.66 -5.94 6.87
N ASP A 101 8.33 -7.07 6.27
CA ASP A 101 8.78 -8.40 6.70
C ASP A 101 8.87 -9.36 5.50
N TYR A 102 9.53 -10.51 5.69
CA TYR A 102 9.56 -11.58 4.70
C TYR A 102 8.19 -12.21 4.55
N PHE A 103 7.69 -12.30 3.31
CA PHE A 103 6.37 -12.85 3.04
C PHE A 103 6.21 -14.29 3.55
N ASN A 104 7.28 -15.07 3.45
CA ASN A 104 7.33 -16.46 3.92
C ASN A 104 7.24 -16.60 5.45
N ASP A 105 7.60 -15.55 6.20
CA ASP A 105 7.56 -15.57 7.67
C ASP A 105 6.17 -15.17 8.21
N LEU A 106 5.28 -14.71 7.32
CA LEU A 106 3.91 -14.35 7.66
C LEU A 106 3.00 -15.59 7.73
N GLY A 107 2.06 -15.59 8.68
CA GLY A 107 0.99 -16.59 8.71
C GLY A 107 0.05 -16.47 7.50
N GLU A 108 -0.57 -17.58 7.11
CA GLU A 108 -1.40 -17.69 5.90
C GLU A 108 -2.56 -16.66 5.87
N ASP A 109 -3.20 -16.40 7.02
CA ASP A 109 -4.26 -15.39 7.12
C ASP A 109 -3.77 -13.99 6.73
N LEU A 110 -2.57 -13.61 7.19
CA LEU A 110 -1.98 -12.31 6.89
C LEU A 110 -1.48 -12.24 5.44
N GLN A 111 -0.91 -13.32 4.92
CA GLN A 111 -0.55 -13.43 3.50
C GLN A 111 -1.79 -13.23 2.62
N ASN A 112 -2.89 -13.93 2.92
CA ASN A 112 -4.16 -13.81 2.21
C ASN A 112 -4.74 -12.39 2.33
N GLU A 113 -4.61 -11.75 3.49
CA GLU A 113 -5.03 -10.37 3.67
C GLU A 113 -4.23 -9.41 2.76
N ILE A 114 -2.91 -9.59 2.66
CA ILE A 114 -2.06 -8.81 1.75
C ILE A 114 -2.40 -9.09 0.29
N ILE A 115 -2.70 -10.35 -0.07
CA ILE A 115 -3.15 -10.75 -1.41
C ILE A 115 -4.53 -10.20 -1.76
N LEU A 116 -5.45 -10.06 -0.81
CA LEU A 116 -6.77 -9.49 -1.09
C LEU A 116 -6.73 -7.98 -1.30
N ARG A 117 -5.69 -7.32 -0.77
CA ARG A 117 -5.34 -5.93 -1.13
C ARG A 117 -4.58 -5.87 -2.47
N THR A 118 -4.16 -7.04 -2.95
CA THR A 118 -3.36 -7.43 -4.13
C THR A 118 -4.03 -7.25 -5.49
#